data_AF-A0A6N3FK05-F1
#
_entry.id   AF-A0A6N3FK05-F1
#
_cell.length_a   1.000
_cell.length_b   1.000
_cell.length_c   1.000
_cell.angle_alpha   90.00
_cell.angle_beta   90.00
_cell.angle_gamma   90.00
#
_symmetry.space_group_name_H-M   'P 1'
#
loop_
_entity.id
_entity.type
_entity.pdbx_description
1 polymer ?
#
loop_
_entity_poly.entity_id
_entity_poly.type
_entity_poly.pdbx_seq_one_letter_code
_entity_poly.pdbx_strand_id
1 'polypeptide(L)'
;MSKENMIKWMQARKGKVTYDMYHRLGPNSYDCSSAVFYSMIAGGFLPSGSMGNTETLFGMVGTKLKKISRSEVKRGDIFISGTPGGSDGSAGHTGIFLSNGSFIHCSHTHNGIAVDTNDAYMSTRLQHNFYRIIDGGTANTDNKPQMIQLALDGQFGNATARRLQEYFDTAGKDGVISHQFKQTFNQNIYAAQFDNTLTGSNVIRALQGFLGIAQDGLCGQGTIKALQRHLGTTQDGVISPVSNAVKELQRRLNANKL
;
A
#
# COMPACT_ATOMS: atom_id res chain seq x y z
N MET A 1 -18.45 -3.39 1.22
CA MET A 1 -17.60 -2.27 1.69
C MET A 1 -18.44 -0.99 1.70
N SER A 2 -18.19 -0.04 2.60
CA SER A 2 -19.02 1.16 2.77
C SER A 2 -18.19 2.39 3.11
N LYS A 3 -18.21 3.39 2.21
CA LYS A 3 -17.60 4.70 2.44
C LYS A 3 -18.26 5.43 3.61
N GLU A 4 -19.56 5.20 3.81
CA GLU A 4 -20.28 5.80 4.93
C GLU A 4 -19.92 5.17 6.28
N ASN A 5 -19.61 3.86 6.34
CA ASN A 5 -19.10 3.25 7.58
C ASN A 5 -17.70 3.79 7.93
N MET A 6 -16.86 3.99 6.92
CA MET A 6 -15.55 4.65 7.08
C MET A 6 -15.71 6.07 7.64
N ILE A 7 -16.57 6.88 7.04
CA ILE A 7 -16.81 8.25 7.51
C ILE A 7 -17.48 8.26 8.88
N LYS A 8 -18.42 7.36 9.15
CA LYS A 8 -19.09 7.21 10.46
C LYS A 8 -18.08 6.88 11.56
N TRP A 9 -17.06 6.07 11.28
CA TRP A 9 -16.00 5.77 12.23
C TRP A 9 -15.21 7.03 12.63
N MET A 10 -14.87 7.89 11.66
CA MET A 10 -14.20 9.18 11.90
C MET A 10 -15.10 10.13 12.69
N GLN A 11 -16.36 10.28 12.26
CA GLN A 11 -17.32 11.18 12.92
C GLN A 11 -17.60 10.78 14.37
N ALA A 12 -17.66 9.48 14.67
CA ALA A 12 -17.89 8.99 16.03
C ALA A 12 -16.80 9.40 17.02
N ARG A 13 -15.57 9.66 16.53
CA ARG A 13 -14.37 10.02 17.30
C ARG A 13 -14.00 11.50 17.22
N LYS A 14 -14.67 12.27 16.35
CA LYS A 14 -14.45 13.70 16.22
C LYS A 14 -14.58 14.40 17.58
N GLY A 15 -13.53 15.11 17.99
CA GLY A 15 -13.47 15.82 19.28
C GLY A 15 -13.44 14.92 20.54
N LYS A 16 -13.24 13.61 20.40
CA LYS A 16 -13.24 12.64 21.52
C LYS A 16 -11.92 11.90 21.70
N VAL A 17 -10.96 12.13 20.83
CA VAL A 17 -9.65 11.47 20.79
C VAL A 17 -8.58 12.51 20.57
N THR A 18 -7.36 12.25 21.03
CA THR A 18 -6.21 13.15 20.85
C THR A 18 -5.35 12.76 19.65
N TYR A 19 -4.48 13.69 19.23
CA TYR A 19 -3.46 13.38 18.23
C TYR A 19 -2.19 12.87 18.91
N ASP A 20 -1.71 11.68 18.54
CA ASP A 20 -0.45 11.12 19.02
C ASP A 20 0.17 10.20 17.96
N MET A 21 1.44 10.43 17.63
CA MET A 21 2.20 9.63 16.66
C MET A 21 2.85 8.39 17.28
N TYR A 22 3.05 8.36 18.59
CA TYR A 22 3.56 7.21 19.34
C TYR A 22 2.42 6.30 19.77
N HIS A 23 1.35 6.86 20.34
CA HIS A 23 0.17 6.12 20.79
C HIS A 23 -0.97 6.17 19.77
N ARG A 24 -0.66 5.82 18.51
CA ARG A 24 -1.54 6.04 17.35
C ARG A 24 -2.61 4.95 17.10
N LEU A 25 -2.67 3.91 17.92
CA LEU A 25 -3.51 2.72 17.68
C LEU A 25 -4.78 2.66 18.53
N GLY A 26 -5.20 3.80 19.08
CA GLY A 26 -6.38 3.90 19.94
C GLY A 26 -6.16 3.34 21.37
N PRO A 27 -7.24 3.31 22.17
CA PRO A 27 -8.57 3.84 21.85
C PRO A 27 -8.66 5.36 21.95
N ASN A 28 -7.75 6.01 22.70
CA ASN A 28 -7.86 7.41 23.08
C ASN A 28 -7.13 8.37 22.12
N SER A 29 -6.21 7.85 21.31
CA SER A 29 -5.35 8.66 20.45
C SER A 29 -5.04 7.98 19.13
N TYR A 30 -4.86 8.82 18.11
CA TYR A 30 -4.57 8.42 16.74
C TYR A 30 -3.65 9.47 16.10
N ASP A 31 -2.99 9.11 15.02
CA ASP A 31 -2.38 10.09 14.09
C ASP A 31 -3.18 10.18 12.79
N CYS A 32 -2.70 10.99 11.84
CA CYS A 32 -3.39 11.23 10.58
C CYS A 32 -3.65 9.93 9.80
N SER A 33 -2.63 9.09 9.64
CA SER A 33 -2.71 7.89 8.82
C SER A 33 -3.40 6.73 9.54
N SER A 34 -3.15 6.51 10.83
CA SER A 34 -3.83 5.47 11.62
C SER A 34 -5.33 5.71 11.67
N ALA A 35 -5.79 6.96 11.81
CA ALA A 35 -7.21 7.30 11.74
C ALA A 35 -7.82 6.90 10.38
N VAL A 36 -7.13 7.17 9.27
CA VAL A 36 -7.55 6.73 7.93
C VAL A 36 -7.57 5.21 7.85
N PHE A 37 -6.53 4.50 8.30
CA PHE A 37 -6.48 3.03 8.30
C PHE A 37 -7.64 2.39 9.07
N TYR A 38 -7.86 2.80 10.33
CA TYR A 38 -8.97 2.25 11.12
C TYR A 38 -10.33 2.57 10.50
N SER A 39 -10.49 3.75 9.92
CA SER A 39 -11.72 4.10 9.21
C SER A 39 -11.93 3.24 7.97
N MET A 40 -10.88 2.96 7.19
CA MET A 40 -10.94 2.07 6.03
C MET A 40 -11.25 0.62 6.44
N ILE A 41 -10.70 0.15 7.56
CA ILE A 41 -11.04 -1.14 8.16
C ILE A 41 -12.51 -1.18 8.57
N ALA A 42 -13.02 -0.13 9.24
CA ALA A 42 -14.44 -0.02 9.60
C ALA A 42 -15.36 0.04 8.37
N GLY A 43 -14.87 0.61 7.26
CA GLY A 43 -15.53 0.57 5.95
C GLY A 43 -15.45 -0.79 5.25
N GLY A 44 -14.65 -1.72 5.76
CA GLY A 44 -14.36 -3.02 5.16
C GLY A 44 -13.43 -2.98 3.95
N PHE A 45 -12.79 -1.84 3.65
CA PHE A 45 -11.89 -1.68 2.51
C PHE A 45 -10.52 -2.35 2.73
N LEU A 46 -10.15 -2.49 4.01
CA LEU A 46 -8.94 -3.13 4.49
C LEU A 46 -9.29 -4.19 5.55
N PRO A 47 -8.52 -5.29 5.64
CA PRO A 47 -8.71 -6.30 6.67
C PRO A 47 -8.27 -5.78 8.05
N SER A 48 -8.86 -6.32 9.12
CA SER A 48 -8.41 -6.02 10.48
C SER A 48 -6.93 -6.39 10.65
N GLY A 49 -6.16 -5.57 11.38
CA GLY A 49 -4.73 -5.78 11.60
C GLY A 49 -3.80 -5.22 10.51
N SER A 50 -4.32 -4.69 9.39
CA SER A 50 -3.49 -4.12 8.31
C SER A 50 -3.06 -2.67 8.58
N MET A 51 -2.69 -2.36 9.82
CA MET A 51 -2.31 -0.99 10.18
C MET A 51 -1.03 -0.58 9.47
N GLY A 52 -1.01 0.66 8.96
CA GLY A 52 0.15 1.22 8.28
C GLY A 52 0.34 2.70 8.58
N ASN A 53 1.09 3.37 7.72
CA ASN A 53 1.37 4.81 7.78
C ASN A 53 1.10 5.47 6.42
N THR A 54 1.45 6.74 6.29
CA THR A 54 1.28 7.52 5.05
C THR A 54 1.99 6.88 3.86
N GLU A 55 3.18 6.30 4.05
CA GLU A 55 3.91 5.56 3.00
C GLU A 55 3.16 4.29 2.57
N THR A 56 2.56 3.58 3.52
CA THR A 56 1.71 2.44 3.20
C THR A 56 0.51 2.84 2.34
N LEU A 57 -0.11 4.01 2.59
CA LEU A 57 -1.19 4.52 1.74
C LEU A 57 -0.69 4.85 0.32
N PHE A 58 0.49 5.46 0.17
CA PHE A 58 1.09 5.64 -1.16
C PHE A 58 1.36 4.30 -1.85
N GLY A 59 1.80 3.27 -1.12
CA GLY A 59 1.97 1.92 -1.64
C GLY A 59 0.67 1.22 -2.08
N MET A 60 -0.50 1.74 -1.71
CA MET A 60 -1.81 1.23 -2.15
C MET A 60 -2.29 1.85 -3.47
N VAL A 61 -1.57 2.83 -4.01
CA VAL A 61 -1.93 3.45 -5.29
C VAL A 61 -1.86 2.41 -6.40
N GLY A 62 -2.91 2.34 -7.22
CA GLY A 62 -3.08 1.34 -8.27
C GLY A 62 -3.74 0.03 -7.82
N THR A 63 -3.88 -0.23 -6.51
CA THR A 63 -4.52 -1.46 -6.00
C THR A 63 -5.81 -1.20 -5.23
N LYS A 64 -5.74 -0.34 -4.21
CA LYS A 64 -6.88 0.10 -3.40
C LYS A 64 -7.20 1.57 -3.59
N LEU A 65 -6.24 2.34 -4.11
CA LEU A 65 -6.38 3.77 -4.34
C LEU A 65 -6.13 4.08 -5.81
N LYS A 66 -7.12 4.63 -6.50
CA LYS A 66 -6.97 5.20 -7.83
C LYS A 66 -6.66 6.69 -7.71
N LYS A 67 -5.56 7.16 -8.28
CA LYS A 67 -5.26 8.61 -8.35
C LYS A 67 -6.36 9.32 -9.16
N ILE A 68 -6.84 10.43 -8.65
CA ILE A 68 -7.83 11.30 -9.28
C ILE A 68 -7.34 12.75 -9.26
N SER A 69 -7.91 13.59 -10.12
CA SER A 69 -7.70 15.03 -10.08
C SER A 69 -8.54 15.68 -8.97
N ARG A 70 -8.18 16.91 -8.57
CA ARG A 70 -8.92 17.64 -7.53
C ARG A 70 -10.38 17.89 -7.91
N SER A 71 -10.65 18.16 -9.18
CA SER A 71 -12.01 18.41 -9.69
C SER A 71 -12.90 17.16 -9.63
N GLU A 72 -12.32 15.97 -9.58
CA GLU A 72 -13.04 14.70 -9.46
C GLU A 72 -13.36 14.29 -8.03
N VAL A 73 -12.82 15.00 -7.02
CA VAL A 73 -12.97 14.66 -5.61
C VAL A 73 -14.44 14.65 -5.21
N LYS A 74 -14.82 13.56 -4.54
CA LYS A 74 -16.15 13.34 -3.96
C LYS A 74 -16.01 12.84 -2.53
N ARG A 75 -17.14 12.86 -1.83
CA ARG A 75 -17.25 12.28 -0.49
C ARG A 75 -16.69 10.85 -0.44
N GLY A 76 -15.85 10.60 0.56
CA GLY A 76 -15.19 9.31 0.78
C GLY A 76 -13.93 9.07 -0.04
N ASP A 77 -13.51 10.01 -0.90
CA ASP A 77 -12.18 10.01 -1.47
C ASP A 77 -11.15 10.46 -0.41
N ILE A 78 -9.89 10.07 -0.57
CA ILE A 78 -8.80 10.31 0.38
C ILE A 78 -7.80 11.30 -0.23
N PHE A 79 -7.28 12.22 0.56
CA PHE A 79 -6.07 12.95 0.18
C PHE A 79 -4.85 12.37 0.89
N ILE A 80 -3.70 12.42 0.22
CA ILE A 80 -2.40 12.15 0.83
C ILE A 80 -1.48 13.31 0.46
N SER A 81 -0.96 13.97 1.48
CA SER A 81 -0.03 15.09 1.39
C SER A 81 1.37 14.58 1.65
N GLY A 82 2.32 14.97 0.81
CA GLY A 82 3.71 14.54 0.88
C GLY A 82 4.18 13.85 -0.41
N THR A 83 5.44 13.43 -0.41
CA THR A 83 6.08 12.73 -1.52
C THR A 83 6.29 11.25 -1.14
N PRO A 84 5.94 10.29 -2.03
CA PRO A 84 6.26 8.89 -1.81
C PRO A 84 7.74 8.68 -1.48
N GLY A 85 8.05 7.91 -0.44
CA GLY A 85 9.40 7.67 0.06
C GLY A 85 9.95 8.76 1.00
N GLY A 86 9.15 9.78 1.35
CA GLY A 86 9.58 10.92 2.16
C GLY A 86 8.50 11.49 3.08
N SER A 87 7.39 10.77 3.27
CA SER A 87 6.21 11.20 4.04
C SER A 87 6.07 10.48 5.38
N ASP A 88 7.17 9.93 5.91
CA ASP A 88 7.16 9.27 7.21
C ASP A 88 7.06 10.29 8.36
N GLY A 89 6.45 9.86 9.46
CA GLY A 89 6.20 10.74 10.60
C GLY A 89 5.45 12.02 10.23
N SER A 90 6.02 13.18 10.57
CA SER A 90 5.41 14.51 10.37
C SER A 90 5.56 15.05 8.94
N ALA A 91 6.26 14.33 8.06
CA ALA A 91 6.53 14.76 6.69
C ALA A 91 5.38 14.43 5.72
N GLY A 92 4.28 13.86 6.22
CA GLY A 92 3.08 13.56 5.47
C GLY A 92 1.80 13.91 6.21
N HIS A 93 0.67 13.94 5.50
CA HIS A 93 -0.64 14.13 6.11
C HIS A 93 -1.76 13.52 5.27
N THR A 94 -2.81 13.01 5.90
CA THR A 94 -3.91 12.37 5.17
C THR A 94 -5.25 12.54 5.88
N GLY A 95 -6.32 12.36 5.11
CA GLY A 95 -7.70 12.48 5.57
C GLY A 95 -8.70 12.12 4.48
N ILE A 96 -9.98 12.21 4.82
CA ILE A 96 -11.09 11.77 3.98
C ILE A 96 -11.97 12.96 3.64
N PHE A 97 -12.27 13.14 2.36
CA PHE A 97 -13.20 14.19 1.91
C PHE A 97 -14.63 13.89 2.37
N LEU A 98 -15.28 14.89 2.96
CA LEU A 98 -16.71 14.89 3.22
C LEU A 98 -17.50 15.54 2.08
N SER A 99 -16.86 16.45 1.36
CA SER A 99 -17.28 17.09 0.11
C SER A 99 -16.03 17.64 -0.62
N ASN A 100 -16.18 18.30 -1.76
CA ASN A 100 -15.03 18.95 -2.42
C ASN A 100 -14.48 20.16 -1.62
N GLY A 101 -15.26 20.72 -0.67
CA GLY A 101 -14.82 21.86 0.15
C GLY A 101 -14.51 21.52 1.61
N SER A 102 -14.60 20.24 2.00
CA SER A 102 -14.45 19.83 3.40
C SER A 102 -13.92 18.42 3.54
N PHE A 103 -13.14 18.18 4.59
CA PHE A 103 -12.56 16.88 4.90
C PHE A 103 -12.46 16.64 6.40
N ILE A 104 -12.40 15.36 6.78
CA ILE A 104 -12.21 14.90 8.15
C ILE A 104 -10.87 14.20 8.27
N HIS A 105 -10.12 14.51 9.32
CA HIS A 105 -8.75 14.04 9.51
C HIS A 105 -8.36 14.12 10.99
N CYS A 106 -7.32 13.38 11.37
CA CYS A 106 -6.67 13.52 12.67
C CYS A 106 -5.42 14.39 12.52
N SER A 107 -5.26 15.45 13.32
CA SER A 107 -4.11 16.34 13.19
C SER A 107 -3.63 16.92 14.52
N HIS A 108 -2.36 17.29 14.53
CA HIS A 108 -1.74 17.96 15.67
C HIS A 108 -2.40 19.31 15.97
N THR A 109 -2.72 20.10 14.94
CA THR A 109 -3.33 21.43 15.10
C THR A 109 -4.66 21.41 15.82
N HIS A 110 -5.45 20.35 15.61
CA HIS A 110 -6.74 20.16 16.28
C HIS A 110 -6.66 19.26 17.51
N ASN A 111 -5.45 18.77 17.84
CA ASN A 111 -5.21 17.74 18.85
C ASN A 111 -6.25 16.61 18.81
N GLY A 112 -6.46 16.01 17.64
CA GLY A 112 -7.45 14.96 17.46
C GLY A 112 -8.12 14.96 16.10
N ILE A 113 -9.27 14.27 16.02
CA ILE A 113 -10.08 14.21 14.80
C ILE A 113 -10.99 15.45 14.74
N ALA A 114 -10.87 16.19 13.64
CA ALA A 114 -11.66 17.39 13.35
C ALA A 114 -12.09 17.42 11.87
N VAL A 115 -13.04 18.31 11.59
CA VAL A 115 -13.45 18.63 10.22
C VAL A 115 -12.94 20.02 9.92
N ASP A 116 -12.18 20.13 8.83
CA ASP A 116 -11.82 21.41 8.26
C ASP A 116 -12.66 21.68 7.02
N THR A 117 -13.06 22.94 6.90
CA THR A 117 -13.65 23.52 5.69
C THR A 117 -12.64 24.53 5.18
N ASN A 118 -12.45 24.60 3.86
CA ASN A 118 -11.51 25.49 3.14
C ASN A 118 -10.19 24.82 2.73
N ASP A 119 -9.83 25.05 1.46
CA ASP A 119 -8.55 24.68 0.86
C ASP A 119 -7.36 25.39 1.49
N ALA A 120 -7.56 26.44 2.29
CA ALA A 120 -6.49 27.12 3.03
C ALA A 120 -5.66 26.16 3.92
N TYR A 121 -6.29 25.13 4.50
CA TYR A 121 -5.57 24.08 5.24
C TYR A 121 -4.74 23.18 4.30
N MET A 122 -5.24 22.98 3.08
CA MET A 122 -4.58 22.23 2.00
C MET A 122 -3.76 23.13 1.05
N SER A 123 -3.43 24.37 1.42
CA SER A 123 -2.72 25.30 0.52
C SER A 123 -1.31 25.64 0.98
N THR A 124 -0.87 25.18 2.17
CA THR A 124 0.34 25.76 2.81
C THR A 124 1.38 24.77 3.37
N ARG A 125 1.32 23.45 3.12
CA ARG A 125 2.35 22.57 3.72
C ARG A 125 3.01 21.52 2.83
N LEU A 126 2.32 20.79 1.96
CA LEU A 126 2.94 19.70 1.18
C LEU A 126 2.18 19.50 -0.14
N GLN A 127 2.80 18.84 -1.13
CA GLN A 127 2.08 18.45 -2.35
C GLN A 127 0.89 17.55 -2.00
N HIS A 128 -0.30 17.94 -2.44
CA HIS A 128 -1.53 17.18 -2.21
C HIS A 128 -1.85 16.27 -3.38
N ASN A 129 -2.09 15.01 -3.08
CA ASN A 129 -2.52 13.99 -4.02
C ASN A 129 -3.90 13.48 -3.62
N PHE A 130 -4.77 13.23 -4.60
CA PHE A 130 -6.16 12.85 -4.37
C PHE A 130 -6.42 11.44 -4.91
N TYR A 131 -7.16 10.64 -4.15
CA TYR A 131 -7.36 9.24 -4.43
C TYR A 131 -8.78 8.78 -4.17
N ARG A 132 -9.31 7.96 -5.07
CA ARG A 132 -10.55 7.24 -4.89
C ARG A 132 -10.26 5.84 -4.38
N ILE A 133 -10.92 5.44 -3.30
CA ILE A 133 -10.92 4.04 -2.89
C ILE A 133 -11.60 3.23 -3.99
N ILE A 134 -10.87 2.27 -4.53
CA ILE A 134 -11.38 1.28 -5.47
C ILE A 134 -11.49 -0.04 -4.73
N ASP A 135 -12.63 -0.70 -4.93
CA ASP A 135 -12.77 -2.08 -4.54
C ASP A 135 -11.75 -2.86 -5.39
N GLY A 136 -10.87 -3.61 -4.74
CA GLY A 136 -9.96 -4.53 -5.42
C GLY A 136 -10.77 -5.67 -6.04
N GLY A 137 -11.47 -5.36 -7.14
CA GLY A 137 -12.44 -6.19 -7.84
C GLY A 137 -13.90 -5.77 -7.60
N THR A 138 -14.51 -5.08 -8.57
CA THR A 138 -15.83 -5.54 -9.05
C THR A 138 -15.59 -6.91 -9.69
N ALA A 139 -15.73 -7.97 -8.90
CA ALA A 139 -15.99 -9.28 -9.46
C ALA A 139 -17.41 -9.21 -10.03
N ASN A 140 -17.49 -9.19 -11.36
CA ASN A 140 -18.66 -9.71 -12.03
C ASN A 140 -18.85 -11.15 -11.53
N THR A 141 -20.08 -11.50 -11.16
CA THR A 141 -20.44 -12.81 -10.61
C THR A 141 -20.38 -13.90 -11.69
N ASP A 142 -19.20 -14.18 -12.22
CA ASP A 142 -18.92 -15.31 -13.09
C ASP A 142 -17.67 -16.05 -12.58
N ASN A 143 -17.87 -17.30 -12.17
CA ASN A 143 -16.90 -18.20 -11.54
C ASN A 143 -15.68 -18.53 -12.43
N LYS A 144 -14.75 -17.58 -12.64
CA LYS A 144 -13.34 -17.81 -13.00
C LYS A 144 -12.47 -16.69 -12.39
N PRO A 145 -11.42 -16.99 -11.59
CA PRO A 145 -10.58 -15.96 -10.98
C PRO A 145 -9.87 -15.14 -12.08
N GLN A 146 -10.30 -13.89 -12.27
CA GLN A 146 -9.68 -12.98 -13.22
C GLN A 146 -8.42 -12.39 -12.60
N MET A 147 -7.26 -12.75 -13.15
CA MET A 147 -5.94 -12.31 -12.69
C MET A 147 -5.81 -10.79 -12.76
N ILE A 148 -5.19 -10.16 -11.76
CA ILE A 148 -4.95 -8.71 -11.76
C ILE A 148 -3.99 -8.36 -12.91
N GLN A 149 -4.37 -7.38 -13.73
CA GLN A 149 -3.50 -6.81 -14.75
C GLN A 149 -2.57 -5.76 -14.13
N LEU A 150 -1.26 -5.99 -14.22
CA LEU A 150 -0.21 -5.14 -13.68
C LEU A 150 0.15 -4.00 -14.64
N ALA A 151 0.46 -2.83 -14.08
CA ALA A 151 1.21 -1.81 -14.81
C ALA A 151 2.66 -2.27 -15.02
N LEU A 152 3.26 -1.91 -16.16
CA LEU A 152 4.67 -2.19 -16.47
C LEU A 152 5.59 -1.07 -15.96
N ASP A 153 5.43 -0.71 -14.69
CA ASP A 153 6.11 0.43 -14.07
C ASP A 153 7.52 0.10 -13.57
N GLY A 154 7.87 -1.18 -13.41
CA GLY A 154 9.16 -1.61 -12.89
C GLY A 154 9.31 -1.49 -11.38
N GLN A 155 8.23 -1.19 -10.66
CA GLN A 155 8.22 -1.12 -9.21
C GLN A 155 7.76 -2.44 -8.62
N PHE A 156 8.56 -3.01 -7.71
CA PHE A 156 8.18 -4.24 -7.02
C PHE A 156 7.27 -3.91 -5.83
N GLY A 157 6.08 -3.40 -6.14
CA GLY A 157 5.04 -3.09 -5.17
C GLY A 157 4.04 -4.22 -4.94
N ASN A 158 3.05 -3.94 -4.11
CA ASN A 158 2.08 -4.91 -3.61
C ASN A 158 1.29 -5.60 -4.74
N ALA A 159 1.00 -4.90 -5.84
CA ALA A 159 0.34 -5.48 -7.00
C ALA A 159 1.18 -6.59 -7.63
N THR A 160 2.47 -6.33 -7.86
CA THR A 160 3.43 -7.30 -8.42
C THR A 160 3.56 -8.51 -7.49
N ALA A 161 3.71 -8.27 -6.18
CA ALA A 161 3.77 -9.35 -5.19
C ALA A 161 2.48 -10.19 -5.14
N ARG A 162 1.31 -9.54 -5.14
CA ARG A 162 0.02 -10.25 -5.15
C ARG A 162 -0.17 -11.08 -6.40
N ARG A 163 0.18 -10.54 -7.55
CA ARG A 163 0.06 -11.28 -8.81
C ARG A 163 1.03 -12.46 -8.86
N LEU A 164 2.20 -12.35 -8.25
CA LEU A 164 3.13 -13.46 -8.03
C LEU A 164 2.55 -14.52 -7.08
N GLN A 165 1.91 -14.08 -5.98
CA GLN A 165 1.19 -14.97 -5.06
C GLN A 165 0.03 -15.70 -5.74
N GLU A 166 -0.70 -15.03 -6.63
CA GLU A 166 -1.75 -15.62 -7.47
C GLU A 166 -1.17 -16.60 -8.49
N TYR A 167 -0.03 -16.28 -9.10
CA TYR A 167 0.64 -17.16 -10.07
C TYR A 167 1.08 -18.48 -9.44
N PHE A 168 1.69 -18.42 -8.25
CA PHE A 168 2.14 -19.60 -7.51
C PHE A 168 1.08 -20.21 -6.58
N ASP A 169 -0.14 -19.66 -6.59
CA ASP A 169 -1.24 -20.05 -5.70
C ASP A 169 -0.87 -20.14 -4.20
N THR A 170 -0.03 -19.21 -3.75
CA THR A 170 0.42 -19.17 -2.34
C THR A 170 -0.68 -18.62 -1.43
N ALA A 171 -0.72 -19.08 -0.17
CA ALA A 171 -1.64 -18.57 0.84
C ALA A 171 -1.39 -17.08 1.16
N GLY A 172 -2.45 -16.34 1.49
CA GLY A 172 -2.40 -14.91 1.84
C GLY A 172 -2.91 -13.99 0.73
N LYS A 173 -2.34 -14.08 -0.49
CA LYS A 173 -2.68 -13.24 -1.67
C LYS A 173 -2.91 -11.76 -1.33
N ASP A 174 -2.16 -11.28 -0.34
CA ASP A 174 -2.28 -9.98 0.32
C ASP A 174 -1.38 -8.91 -0.31
N GLY A 175 -0.50 -9.33 -1.23
CA GLY A 175 0.50 -8.47 -1.84
C GLY A 175 1.69 -8.14 -0.94
N VAL A 176 1.87 -8.85 0.17
CA VAL A 176 2.97 -8.64 1.10
C VAL A 176 4.01 -9.75 0.96
N ILE A 177 5.27 -9.36 0.85
CA ILE A 177 6.41 -10.27 0.95
C ILE A 177 6.88 -10.23 2.41
N SER A 178 6.35 -11.13 3.22
CA SER A 178 6.56 -11.17 4.67
C SER A 178 7.99 -11.55 5.08
N HIS A 179 8.40 -11.17 6.30
CA HIS A 179 9.60 -11.65 6.97
C HIS A 179 10.91 -11.48 6.18
N GLN A 180 11.08 -10.31 5.56
CA GLN A 180 12.27 -9.98 4.79
C GLN A 180 13.31 -9.27 5.64
N PHE A 181 14.58 -9.51 5.34
CA PHE A 181 15.67 -8.76 5.95
C PHE A 181 16.10 -7.61 5.04
N LYS A 182 16.15 -6.38 5.57
CA LYS A 182 16.43 -5.19 4.76
C LYS A 182 17.92 -5.10 4.42
N GLN A 183 18.22 -5.08 3.13
CA GLN A 183 19.57 -5.03 2.58
C GLN A 183 19.62 -4.08 1.37
N THR A 184 20.83 -3.65 0.98
CA THR A 184 21.03 -2.68 -0.11
C THR A 184 20.43 -3.12 -1.45
N PHE A 185 20.34 -4.43 -1.69
CA PHE A 185 19.83 -5.00 -2.93
C PHE A 185 18.32 -5.22 -2.98
N ASN A 186 17.62 -5.31 -1.83
CA ASN A 186 16.18 -5.57 -1.76
C ASN A 186 15.36 -4.43 -1.16
N GLN A 187 16.01 -3.34 -0.72
CA GLN A 187 15.35 -2.18 -0.13
C GLN A 187 14.28 -1.51 -1.01
N ASN A 188 14.31 -1.72 -2.33
CA ASN A 188 13.30 -1.19 -3.27
C ASN A 188 12.19 -2.19 -3.60
N ILE A 189 12.12 -3.31 -2.88
CA ILE A 189 10.95 -4.17 -2.89
C ILE A 189 9.92 -3.53 -1.97
N TYR A 190 9.10 -2.62 -2.51
CA TYR A 190 8.09 -1.87 -1.75
C TYR A 190 7.01 -2.76 -1.13
N ALA A 191 6.85 -4.00 -1.62
CA ALA A 191 5.99 -5.01 -1.03
C ALA A 191 6.60 -5.77 0.15
N ALA A 192 7.89 -5.58 0.44
CA ALA A 192 8.57 -6.30 1.51
C ALA A 192 8.18 -5.76 2.88
N GLN A 193 7.69 -6.64 3.74
CA GLN A 193 7.63 -6.39 5.17
C GLN A 193 8.99 -6.75 5.76
N PHE A 194 9.73 -5.71 6.15
CA PHE A 194 11.04 -5.89 6.75
C PHE A 194 10.92 -6.14 8.26
N ASP A 195 11.50 -7.24 8.72
CA ASP A 195 11.62 -7.58 10.15
C ASP A 195 12.91 -8.38 10.42
N ASN A 196 13.11 -8.76 11.69
CA ASN A 196 14.30 -9.49 12.14
C ASN A 196 14.04 -10.97 12.41
N THR A 197 12.90 -11.51 11.98
CA THR A 197 12.51 -12.90 12.29
C THR A 197 13.21 -13.92 11.41
N LEU A 198 13.70 -13.48 10.24
CA LEU A 198 14.30 -14.34 9.19
C LEU A 198 13.44 -15.56 8.82
N THR A 199 12.13 -15.49 9.09
CA THR A 199 11.22 -16.61 8.86
C THR A 199 10.94 -16.81 7.37
N GLY A 200 11.12 -15.78 6.53
CA GLY A 200 10.95 -15.88 5.08
C GLY A 200 9.50 -15.99 4.60
N SER A 201 9.25 -15.47 3.41
CA SER A 201 7.92 -15.43 2.79
C SER A 201 7.61 -16.69 2.00
N ASN A 202 6.37 -17.18 2.08
CA ASN A 202 5.91 -18.33 1.29
C ASN A 202 5.96 -18.07 -0.21
N VAL A 203 5.67 -16.85 -0.68
CA VAL A 203 5.78 -16.52 -2.12
C VAL A 203 7.23 -16.52 -2.60
N ILE A 204 8.17 -16.15 -1.73
CA ILE A 204 9.59 -16.20 -2.08
C ILE A 204 10.10 -17.64 -2.09
N ARG A 205 9.66 -18.50 -1.16
CA ARG A 205 9.96 -19.94 -1.22
C ARG A 205 9.45 -20.56 -2.52
N ALA A 206 8.21 -20.25 -2.91
CA ALA A 206 7.64 -20.72 -4.17
C ALA A 206 8.44 -20.23 -5.38
N LEU A 207 8.80 -18.94 -5.39
CA LEU A 207 9.66 -18.37 -6.43
C LEU A 207 11.04 -19.07 -6.49
N GLN A 208 11.68 -19.29 -5.34
CA GLN A 208 12.96 -19.97 -5.25
C GLN A 208 12.89 -21.41 -5.75
N GLY A 209 11.83 -22.13 -5.39
CA GLY A 209 11.57 -23.48 -5.89
C GLY A 209 11.39 -23.51 -7.41
N PHE A 210 10.62 -22.54 -7.95
CA PHE A 210 10.46 -22.35 -9.38
C PHE A 210 11.78 -22.04 -10.09
N LEU A 211 12.66 -21.25 -9.46
CA LEU A 211 13.99 -20.90 -9.98
C LEU A 211 15.05 -22.01 -9.77
N GLY A 212 14.70 -23.11 -9.10
CA GLY A 212 15.62 -24.22 -8.83
C GLY A 212 16.75 -23.88 -7.85
N ILE A 213 16.51 -22.97 -6.90
CA ILE A 213 17.48 -22.55 -5.87
C ILE A 213 17.00 -22.91 -4.45
N ALA A 214 17.86 -22.74 -3.45
CA ALA A 214 17.51 -22.96 -2.05
C ALA A 214 16.34 -22.06 -1.62
N GLN A 215 15.40 -22.64 -0.86
CA GLN A 215 14.10 -22.04 -0.53
C GLN A 215 14.08 -21.45 0.89
N ASP A 216 14.96 -20.49 1.18
CA ASP A 216 15.03 -19.83 2.50
C ASP A 216 13.88 -18.83 2.74
N GLY A 217 13.10 -18.48 1.70
CA GLY A 217 12.01 -17.51 1.77
C GLY A 217 12.47 -16.05 1.83
N LEU A 218 13.77 -15.79 1.69
CA LEU A 218 14.35 -14.45 1.69
C LEU A 218 14.67 -14.00 0.26
N CYS A 219 14.24 -12.78 -0.07
CA CYS A 219 14.55 -12.15 -1.34
C CYS A 219 15.95 -11.50 -1.26
N GLY A 220 16.93 -12.37 -1.07
CA GLY A 220 18.35 -12.06 -1.00
C GLY A 220 18.96 -11.78 -2.38
N GLN A 221 20.22 -11.31 -2.41
CA GLN A 221 20.96 -11.07 -3.65
C GLN A 221 20.99 -12.31 -4.58
N GLY A 222 21.14 -13.50 -4.01
CA GLY A 222 21.10 -14.77 -4.75
C GLY A 222 19.75 -15.01 -5.43
N THR A 223 18.65 -14.85 -4.70
CA THR A 223 17.28 -14.93 -5.23
C THR A 223 17.04 -13.91 -6.33
N ILE A 224 17.47 -12.65 -6.14
CA ILE A 224 17.32 -11.59 -7.15
C ILE A 224 18.11 -11.91 -8.41
N LYS A 225 19.35 -12.36 -8.28
CA LYS A 225 20.21 -12.70 -9.42
C LYS A 225 19.67 -13.89 -10.22
N ALA A 226 19.12 -14.89 -9.52
CA ALA A 226 18.44 -16.03 -10.15
C ALA A 226 17.19 -15.58 -10.91
N LEU A 227 16.37 -14.72 -10.31
CA LEU A 227 15.20 -14.14 -10.96
C LEU A 227 15.59 -13.36 -12.22
N GLN A 228 16.60 -12.49 -12.13
CA GLN A 228 17.10 -11.72 -13.27
C GLN A 228 17.59 -12.61 -14.42
N ARG A 229 18.29 -13.70 -14.10
CA ARG A 229 18.71 -14.71 -15.09
C ARG A 229 17.49 -15.31 -15.80
N HIS A 230 16.48 -15.74 -15.04
CA HIS A 230 15.26 -16.32 -15.58
C HIS A 230 14.48 -15.35 -16.47
N LEU A 231 14.47 -14.08 -16.09
CA LEU A 231 13.82 -13.02 -16.85
C LEU A 231 14.64 -12.55 -18.07
N GLY A 232 15.89 -12.99 -18.22
CA GLY A 232 16.76 -12.57 -19.32
C GLY A 232 17.22 -11.11 -19.21
N THR A 233 17.27 -10.57 -17.99
CA THR A 233 17.71 -9.19 -17.72
C THR A 233 19.12 -9.17 -17.11
N THR A 234 19.71 -7.97 -16.95
CA THR A 234 20.99 -7.78 -16.26
C THR A 234 20.98 -8.46 -14.89
N GLN A 235 21.99 -9.29 -14.63
CA GLN A 235 22.15 -10.10 -13.42
C GLN A 235 23.00 -9.36 -12.37
N ASP A 236 22.62 -8.14 -11.99
CA ASP A 236 23.34 -7.33 -11.00
C ASP A 236 23.01 -7.72 -9.54
N GLY A 237 21.98 -8.54 -9.33
CA GLY A 237 21.52 -8.99 -8.02
C GLY A 237 20.78 -7.90 -7.23
N VAL A 238 20.35 -6.81 -7.87
CA VAL A 238 19.71 -5.66 -7.22
C VAL A 238 18.33 -5.38 -7.83
N ILE A 239 17.34 -5.13 -6.97
CA ILE A 239 16.09 -4.49 -7.40
C ILE A 239 16.27 -2.97 -7.23
N SER A 240 16.37 -2.26 -8.36
CA SER A 240 16.38 -0.79 -8.44
C SER A 240 14.98 -0.21 -8.21
N PRO A 241 14.83 1.09 -7.84
CA PRO A 241 13.53 1.73 -7.63
C PRO A 241 12.57 1.59 -8.82
N VAL A 242 13.13 1.61 -10.04
CA VAL A 242 12.48 1.24 -11.29
C VAL A 242 13.37 0.21 -11.97
N SER A 243 13.01 -1.06 -11.88
CA SER A 243 13.83 -2.19 -12.33
C SER A 243 13.31 -2.77 -13.64
N ASN A 244 14.22 -2.95 -14.61
CA ASN A 244 13.90 -3.65 -15.86
C ASN A 244 13.54 -5.12 -15.60
N ALA A 245 14.15 -5.76 -14.60
CA ALA A 245 13.77 -7.09 -14.16
C ALA A 245 12.31 -7.11 -13.68
N VAL A 246 11.89 -6.12 -12.90
CA VAL A 246 10.51 -6.04 -12.43
C VAL A 246 9.53 -5.75 -13.56
N LYS A 247 9.88 -4.88 -14.53
CA LYS A 247 9.03 -4.66 -15.72
C LYS A 247 8.80 -5.96 -16.49
N GLU A 248 9.86 -6.73 -16.69
CA GLU A 248 9.77 -8.01 -17.39
C GLU A 248 8.98 -9.05 -16.58
N LEU A 249 9.16 -9.10 -15.27
CA LEU A 249 8.35 -9.91 -14.36
C LEU A 249 6.87 -9.56 -14.50
N GLN A 250 6.52 -8.28 -14.43
CA GLN A 250 5.14 -7.78 -14.58
C GLN A 250 4.55 -8.17 -15.93
N ARG A 251 5.33 -8.06 -17.02
CA ARG A 251 4.92 -8.46 -18.36
C ARG A 251 4.60 -9.96 -18.45
N ARG A 252 5.47 -10.82 -17.91
CA ARG A 252 5.27 -12.28 -17.90
C ARG A 252 4.12 -12.71 -17.00
N LEU A 253 3.97 -12.07 -15.84
CA LEU A 253 2.83 -12.26 -14.95
C LEU A 253 1.51 -11.88 -15.65
N ASN A 254 1.44 -10.75 -16.36
CA ASN A 254 0.25 -10.39 -17.13
C ASN A 254 -0.10 -11.43 -18.20
N ALA A 255 0.91 -12.06 -18.80
CA ALA A 255 0.73 -13.14 -19.78
C ALA A 255 0.50 -14.52 -19.14
N ASN A 256 0.58 -14.63 -17.81
CA ASN A 256 0.56 -15.89 -17.05
C ASN A 256 1.61 -16.91 -17.51
N LYS A 257 2.83 -16.44 -17.81
CA LYS A 257 3.94 -17.23 -18.38
C LYS A 257 5.28 -16.92 -17.71
N LEU A 258 5.36 -17.09 -16.38
CA LEU A 258 6.64 -16.93 -15.70
C LEU A 258 7.62 -18.00 -16.16
#